data_AF-G5CTF8-F1
#
_entry.id   AF-G5CTF8-F1
#
_cell.length_a   1.000
_cell.length_b   1.000
_cell.length_c   1.000
_cell.angle_alpha   90.00
_cell.angle_beta   90.00
_cell.angle_gamma   90.00
#
_symmetry.space_group_name_H-M   'P 1'
#
loop_
_entity.id
_entity.type
_entity.pdbx_description
1 polymer ?
#
loop_
_entity_poly.entity_id
_entity_poly.type
_entity_poly.pdbx_seq_one_letter_code
_entity_poly.pdbx_strand_id
1 'polypeptide(L)'
;MQKMSEKPLYRAAENPTRNADRRAGRFEEEELISKTGRHPDMVIQFQDDADDQHTSHYEGNWRHYFHKKLHIKNRLIRDWLSESLAMFLFMSLLLGGAATAHFTGKQDDPMLTAVFHGFSAVFGIYVGAGVSGGIINPALTFAVALLGRVSWRKCLVLVSAQYFGSFIASAVVYLIYYESLQNYAKTADDNGEFLQKTAGIWSTFPKPYLSMTGAIFNQIFCTMLLSIGFLSISDHKNFRPTKGLFPFAVGLLIMTVFLAFSYSAGAAMNPARDLSPRLWSLIIGYGNEVFSHNDYKWFWIPWLFPYVGALFGAVMYQIFVGVHWPDKQSTKR
;
A
#
# COMPACT_ATOMS: atom_id res chain seq x y z
N MET A 1 -39.27 49.58 -5.85
CA MET A 1 -38.39 48.39 -5.77
C MET A 1 -37.07 48.79 -5.14
N GLN A 2 -36.84 48.37 -3.89
CA GLN A 2 -35.61 48.61 -3.13
C GLN A 2 -34.45 47.86 -3.79
N LYS A 3 -33.45 48.57 -4.32
CA LYS A 3 -32.17 47.97 -4.74
C LYS A 3 -31.31 47.80 -3.48
N MET A 4 -31.23 46.58 -2.97
CA MET A 4 -30.22 46.18 -1.97
C MET A 4 -28.84 46.40 -2.58
N SER A 5 -28.08 47.34 -2.03
CA SER A 5 -26.67 47.50 -2.35
C SER A 5 -25.88 46.39 -1.66
N GLU A 6 -25.34 45.46 -2.44
CA GLU A 6 -24.37 44.48 -1.96
C GLU A 6 -23.13 45.24 -1.45
N LYS A 7 -22.93 45.26 -0.14
CA LYS A 7 -21.65 45.68 0.45
C LYS A 7 -20.59 44.63 0.05
N PRO A 8 -19.40 45.05 -0.37
CA PRO A 8 -18.36 44.13 -0.84
C PRO A 8 -17.93 43.18 0.28
N LEU A 9 -17.98 41.88 -0.04
CA LEU A 9 -17.35 40.82 0.75
C LEU A 9 -15.92 41.23 1.09
N TYR A 10 -15.64 41.29 2.38
CA TYR A 10 -14.33 41.53 2.98
C TYR A 10 -13.25 40.80 2.18
N ARG A 11 -12.39 41.55 1.46
CA ARG A 11 -11.10 41.02 1.01
C ARG A 11 -10.35 40.68 2.29
N ALA A 12 -10.20 39.39 2.58
CA ALA A 12 -9.32 38.93 3.65
C ALA A 12 -7.94 39.57 3.41
N ALA A 13 -7.52 40.46 4.32
CA ALA A 13 -6.20 41.06 4.26
C ALA A 13 -5.17 39.92 4.26
N GLU A 14 -4.30 39.90 3.25
CA GLU A 14 -3.23 38.92 3.15
C GLU A 14 -2.31 39.06 4.37
N ASN A 15 -2.30 38.05 5.23
CA ASN A 15 -1.52 38.07 6.47
C ASN A 15 -0.01 38.01 6.15
N PRO A 16 0.81 39.01 6.52
CA PRO A 16 2.24 39.07 6.20
C PRO A 16 3.04 37.87 6.74
N THR A 17 2.64 37.30 7.88
CA THR A 17 3.30 36.12 8.47
C THR A 17 3.15 34.88 7.59
N ARG A 18 1.99 34.72 6.94
CA ARG A 18 1.72 33.61 6.00
C ARG A 18 2.65 33.61 4.79
N ASN A 19 3.06 34.79 4.33
CA ASN A 19 4.02 34.92 3.23
C ASN A 19 5.47 34.69 3.69
N ALA A 20 5.78 34.95 4.96
CA ALA A 20 7.07 34.67 5.55
C ALA A 20 7.29 33.17 5.76
N ASP A 21 6.32 32.43 6.32
CA ASP A 21 6.44 30.98 6.55
C ASP A 21 6.49 30.19 5.24
N ARG A 22 5.69 30.59 4.24
CA ARG A 22 5.77 30.03 2.87
C ARG A 22 7.11 30.31 2.20
N ARG A 23 7.72 31.46 2.47
CA ARG A 23 9.08 31.76 2.00
C ARG A 23 10.09 30.91 2.75
N ALA A 24 10.01 30.80 4.07
CA ALA A 24 10.95 30.03 4.88
C ALA A 24 10.94 28.54 4.51
N GLY A 25 9.78 27.89 4.44
CA GLY A 25 9.68 26.49 4.03
C GLY A 25 10.14 26.25 2.59
N ARG A 26 9.87 27.21 1.68
CA ARG A 26 10.41 27.17 0.32
C ARG A 26 11.92 27.36 0.29
N PHE A 27 12.49 28.25 1.10
CA PHE A 27 13.92 28.45 1.20
C PHE A 27 14.62 27.21 1.77
N GLU A 28 14.06 26.57 2.81
CA GLU A 28 14.61 25.32 3.35
C GLU A 28 14.53 24.17 2.32
N GLU A 29 13.42 24.07 1.57
CA GLU A 29 13.24 23.07 0.52
C GLU A 29 14.18 23.33 -0.68
N GLU A 30 14.32 24.58 -1.12
CA GLU A 30 15.28 25.00 -2.15
C GLU A 30 16.73 24.86 -1.68
N GLU A 31 17.03 25.09 -0.41
CA GLU A 31 18.35 24.92 0.18
C GLU A 31 18.71 23.44 0.32
N LEU A 32 17.77 22.58 0.72
CA LEU A 32 17.97 21.13 0.77
C LEU A 32 18.14 20.56 -0.64
N ILE A 33 17.31 20.98 -1.60
CA ILE A 33 17.40 20.56 -3.01
C ILE A 33 18.70 21.07 -3.64
N SER A 34 19.12 22.31 -3.37
CA SER A 34 20.36 22.87 -3.93
C SER A 34 21.62 22.26 -3.30
N LYS A 35 21.62 21.96 -1.99
CA LYS A 35 22.75 21.32 -1.31
C LYS A 35 22.89 19.83 -1.61
N THR A 36 21.79 19.12 -1.83
CA THR A 36 21.82 17.64 -1.89
C THR A 36 21.32 17.04 -3.19
N GLY A 37 20.64 17.80 -4.05
CA GLY A 37 19.93 17.28 -5.22
C GLY A 37 18.74 16.38 -4.87
N ARG A 38 18.39 16.22 -3.58
CA ARG A 38 17.35 15.30 -3.10
C ARG A 38 16.06 16.05 -2.79
N HIS A 39 14.94 15.48 -3.23
CA HIS A 39 13.61 15.88 -2.77
C HIS A 39 13.36 15.27 -1.38
N PRO A 40 12.84 16.02 -0.40
CA PRO A 40 12.39 15.44 0.87
C PRO A 40 11.26 14.41 0.62
N ASP A 41 11.34 13.30 1.37
CA ASP A 41 10.62 12.01 1.33
C ASP A 41 9.48 11.80 0.31
N MET A 42 9.48 10.65 -0.38
CA MET A 42 8.34 10.17 -1.20
C MET A 42 7.16 9.60 -0.42
N VAL A 43 7.22 9.61 0.91
CA VAL A 43 5.97 9.59 1.68
C VAL A 43 5.12 10.69 1.07
N ILE A 44 3.84 10.46 0.82
CA ILE A 44 2.95 11.56 0.43
C ILE A 44 2.99 12.53 1.61
N GLN A 45 3.94 13.45 1.59
CA GLN A 45 3.99 14.55 2.50
C GLN A 45 2.82 15.39 2.03
N PHE A 46 1.71 15.27 2.75
CA PHE A 46 1.06 16.50 3.14
C PHE A 46 2.19 17.29 3.81
N GLN A 47 2.78 18.19 3.03
CA GLN A 47 3.38 19.38 3.58
C GLN A 47 2.42 19.80 4.68
N ASP A 48 2.93 19.88 5.91
CA ASP A 48 2.23 20.49 7.02
C ASP A 48 2.02 21.97 6.65
N ASP A 49 1.17 22.25 5.66
CA ASP A 49 0.63 23.59 5.35
C ASP A 49 -0.40 23.99 6.42
N ALA A 50 -0.30 23.40 7.61
CA ALA A 50 -1.17 23.63 8.75
C ALA A 50 -0.38 23.64 10.06
N ASP A 51 0.83 24.22 10.07
CA ASP A 51 1.31 24.87 11.30
C ASP A 51 0.49 26.17 11.51
N ASP A 52 -0.48 26.05 12.44
CA ASP A 52 -0.63 26.94 13.58
C ASP A 52 -1.14 28.40 13.45
N GLN A 53 -2.08 28.72 12.53
CA GLN A 53 -2.86 29.97 12.69
C GLN A 53 -4.40 29.89 12.55
N HIS A 54 -5.00 28.69 12.51
CA HIS A 54 -6.47 28.57 12.63
C HIS A 54 -6.95 27.72 13.83
N THR A 55 -6.07 27.37 14.77
CA THR A 55 -6.45 26.62 15.97
C THR A 55 -7.14 27.45 17.05
N SER A 56 -7.35 28.76 16.86
CA SER A 56 -7.97 29.63 17.89
C SER A 56 -9.51 29.58 18.00
N HIS A 57 -10.21 28.65 17.34
CA HIS A 57 -11.68 28.56 17.44
C HIS A 57 -12.28 27.16 17.69
N TYR A 58 -11.51 26.20 18.22
CA TYR A 58 -12.07 24.89 18.63
C TYR A 58 -11.86 24.55 20.11
N GLU A 59 -11.84 25.57 20.98
CA GLU A 59 -11.97 25.35 22.43
C GLU A 59 -13.37 24.75 22.71
N GLY A 60 -13.43 23.44 22.95
CA GLY A 60 -14.66 22.71 23.30
C GLY A 60 -15.08 21.57 22.35
N ASN A 61 -14.39 21.36 21.22
CA ASN A 61 -14.70 20.26 20.31
C ASN A 61 -14.07 18.94 20.79
N TRP A 62 -14.82 17.83 20.84
CA TRP A 62 -14.33 16.49 21.24
C TRP A 62 -13.04 16.11 20.49
N ARG A 63 -12.87 16.56 19.25
CA ARG A 63 -11.64 16.38 18.46
C ARG A 63 -10.40 16.96 19.13
N HIS A 64 -10.48 18.18 19.67
CA HIS A 64 -9.36 18.81 20.38
C HIS A 64 -9.00 18.01 21.64
N TYR A 65 -10.01 17.55 22.38
CA TYR A 65 -9.83 16.71 23.56
C TYR A 65 -9.12 15.38 23.23
N PHE A 66 -9.59 14.65 22.21
CA PHE A 66 -8.93 13.41 21.78
C PHE A 66 -7.54 13.65 21.19
N HIS A 67 -7.33 14.74 20.45
CA HIS A 67 -6.01 15.11 19.98
C HIS A 67 -5.05 15.28 21.16
N LYS A 68 -5.42 16.09 22.16
CA LYS A 68 -4.56 16.31 23.34
C LYS A 68 -4.28 15.02 24.12
N LYS A 69 -5.23 14.08 24.17
CA LYS A 69 -5.09 12.83 24.94
C LYS A 69 -4.43 11.67 24.20
N LEU A 70 -4.68 11.53 22.89
CA LEU A 70 -4.28 10.36 22.09
C LEU A 70 -3.17 10.67 21.08
N HIS A 71 -2.83 11.94 20.83
CA HIS A 71 -1.80 12.29 19.86
C HIS A 71 -0.43 11.75 20.29
N ILE A 72 0.17 10.93 19.44
CA ILE A 72 1.48 10.34 19.67
C ILE A 72 2.56 11.22 19.04
N LYS A 73 3.46 11.75 19.87
CA LYS A 73 4.55 12.62 19.40
C LYS A 73 5.56 11.89 18.50
N ASN A 74 5.84 10.62 18.76
CA ASN A 74 6.82 9.85 17.99
C ASN A 74 6.28 9.53 16.59
N ARG A 75 6.89 10.14 15.57
CA ARG A 75 6.53 9.95 14.15
C ARG A 75 6.58 8.48 13.71
N LEU A 76 7.58 7.71 14.13
CA LEU A 76 7.69 6.29 13.74
C LEU A 76 6.53 5.46 14.32
N ILE A 77 6.07 5.77 15.53
CA ILE A 77 4.91 5.08 16.12
C ILE A 77 3.63 5.47 15.36
N ARG A 78 3.46 6.76 15.00
CA ARG A 78 2.32 7.18 14.17
C ARG A 78 2.33 6.49 12.81
N ASP A 79 3.49 6.45 12.16
CA ASP A 79 3.68 5.79 10.87
C ASP A 79 3.35 4.29 10.98
N TRP A 80 3.80 3.63 12.05
CA TRP A 80 3.51 2.22 12.31
C TRP A 80 2.01 1.96 12.48
N LEU A 81 1.30 2.77 13.27
CA LEU A 81 -0.14 2.62 13.48
C LEU A 81 -0.94 2.87 12.20
N SER A 82 -0.59 3.93 11.47
CA SER A 82 -1.26 4.28 10.22
C SER A 82 -1.03 3.22 9.15
N GLU A 83 0.21 2.76 8.97
CA GLU A 83 0.54 1.71 8.00
C GLU A 83 -0.10 0.37 8.38
N SER A 84 -0.18 0.05 9.68
CA SER A 84 -0.86 -1.16 10.17
C SER A 84 -2.35 -1.13 9.84
N LEU A 85 -3.03 -0.01 10.08
CA LEU A 85 -4.46 0.15 9.77
C LEU A 85 -4.71 0.14 8.26
N ALA A 86 -3.83 0.77 7.49
CA ALA A 86 -3.87 0.76 6.03
C ALA A 86 -3.76 -0.66 5.47
N MET A 87 -2.77 -1.41 5.92
CA MET A 87 -2.57 -2.80 5.52
C MET A 87 -3.70 -3.71 6.02
N PHE A 88 -4.20 -3.47 7.24
CA PHE A 88 -5.35 -4.18 7.79
C PHE A 88 -6.60 -4.00 6.91
N LEU A 89 -6.91 -2.76 6.48
CA LEU A 89 -8.06 -2.50 5.62
C LEU A 89 -7.88 -3.17 4.25
N PHE A 90 -6.70 -3.00 3.63
CA PHE A 90 -6.37 -3.66 2.38
C PHE A 90 -6.59 -5.18 2.46
N MET A 91 -6.00 -5.82 3.47
CA MET A 91 -6.06 -7.28 3.61
C MET A 91 -7.43 -7.79 4.03
N SER A 92 -8.18 -7.04 4.82
CA SER A 92 -9.55 -7.44 5.21
C SER A 92 -10.47 -7.48 4.00
N LEU A 93 -10.42 -6.44 3.15
CA LEU A 93 -11.19 -6.37 1.91
C LEU A 93 -10.74 -7.45 0.92
N LEU A 94 -9.42 -7.65 0.79
CA LEU A 94 -8.86 -8.63 -0.13
C LEU A 94 -9.24 -10.07 0.26
N LEU A 95 -8.98 -10.47 1.50
CA LEU A 95 -9.27 -11.82 1.98
C LEU A 95 -10.78 -12.07 2.03
N GLY A 96 -11.58 -11.06 2.38
CA GLY A 96 -13.04 -11.13 2.32
C GLY A 96 -13.54 -11.34 0.89
N GLY A 97 -12.94 -10.65 -0.09
CA GLY A 97 -13.21 -10.86 -1.51
C GLY A 97 -12.80 -12.27 -1.99
N ALA A 98 -11.64 -12.77 -1.56
CA ALA A 98 -11.19 -14.13 -1.87
C ALA A 98 -12.11 -15.21 -1.27
N ALA A 99 -12.56 -15.02 -0.03
CA ALA A 99 -13.54 -15.91 0.60
C ALA A 99 -14.89 -15.87 -0.12
N THR A 100 -15.39 -14.68 -0.48
CA THR A 100 -16.62 -14.54 -1.29
C THR A 100 -16.47 -15.26 -2.63
N ALA A 101 -15.34 -15.08 -3.33
CA ALA A 101 -15.07 -15.73 -4.60
C ALA A 101 -15.07 -17.26 -4.45
N HIS A 102 -14.43 -17.79 -3.40
CA HIS A 102 -14.42 -19.22 -3.11
C HIS A 102 -15.83 -19.78 -2.87
N PHE A 103 -16.58 -19.22 -1.92
CA PHE A 103 -17.90 -19.75 -1.55
C PHE A 103 -18.97 -19.54 -2.63
N THR A 104 -18.72 -18.67 -3.62
CA THR A 104 -19.60 -18.49 -4.79
C THR A 104 -19.14 -19.26 -6.03
N GLY A 105 -18.07 -20.07 -5.93
CA GLY A 105 -17.53 -20.85 -7.05
C GLY A 105 -16.86 -20.01 -8.13
N LYS A 106 -16.37 -18.81 -7.77
CA LYS A 106 -15.72 -17.83 -8.66
C LYS A 106 -14.26 -17.56 -8.29
N GLN A 107 -13.61 -18.43 -7.54
CA GLN A 107 -12.22 -18.25 -7.10
C GLN A 107 -11.21 -18.15 -8.25
N ASP A 108 -11.52 -18.74 -9.41
CA ASP A 108 -10.69 -18.69 -10.61
C ASP A 108 -11.10 -17.57 -11.59
N ASP A 109 -12.06 -16.70 -11.22
CA ASP A 109 -12.47 -15.57 -12.05
C ASP A 109 -11.36 -14.47 -12.02
N PRO A 110 -10.67 -14.23 -13.15
CA PRO A 110 -9.57 -13.28 -13.19
C PRO A 110 -10.04 -11.84 -12.99
N MET A 111 -11.26 -11.49 -13.42
CA MET A 111 -11.82 -10.15 -13.27
C MET A 111 -12.13 -9.89 -11.79
N LEU A 112 -12.83 -10.83 -11.15
CA LEU A 112 -13.19 -10.71 -9.73
C LEU A 112 -11.92 -10.60 -8.86
N THR A 113 -10.94 -11.46 -9.14
CA THR A 113 -9.65 -11.45 -8.45
C THR A 113 -8.93 -10.11 -8.61
N ALA A 114 -8.85 -9.59 -9.83
CA ALA A 114 -8.16 -8.34 -10.10
C ALA A 114 -8.86 -7.13 -9.45
N VAL A 115 -10.19 -7.06 -9.51
CA VAL A 115 -10.99 -6.01 -8.88
C VAL A 115 -10.76 -5.97 -7.38
N PHE A 116 -10.81 -7.13 -6.70
CA PHE A 116 -10.56 -7.16 -5.26
C PHE A 116 -9.14 -6.73 -4.90
N HIS A 117 -8.11 -7.14 -5.64
CA HIS A 117 -6.75 -6.70 -5.36
C HIS A 117 -6.56 -5.19 -5.59
N GLY A 118 -7.04 -4.67 -6.72
CA GLY A 118 -6.91 -3.25 -7.05
C GLY A 118 -7.64 -2.35 -6.07
N PHE A 119 -8.95 -2.52 -5.91
CA PHE A 119 -9.76 -1.63 -5.07
C PHE A 119 -9.47 -1.76 -3.58
N SER A 120 -9.13 -2.96 -3.09
CA SER A 120 -8.70 -3.10 -1.70
C SER A 120 -7.42 -2.29 -1.45
N ALA A 121 -6.48 -2.31 -2.39
CA ALA A 121 -5.26 -1.51 -2.29
C ALA A 121 -5.57 -0.01 -2.32
N VAL A 122 -6.50 0.46 -3.17
CA VAL A 122 -6.95 1.86 -3.18
C VAL A 122 -7.36 2.32 -1.78
N PHE A 123 -8.24 1.57 -1.12
CA PHE A 123 -8.73 1.93 0.21
C PHE A 123 -7.66 1.84 1.29
N GLY A 124 -6.79 0.82 1.23
CA GLY A 124 -5.62 0.74 2.12
C GLY A 124 -4.71 1.96 1.98
N ILE A 125 -4.38 2.36 0.75
CA ILE A 125 -3.56 3.54 0.49
C ILE A 125 -4.26 4.80 1.01
N TYR A 126 -5.57 5.00 0.79
CA TYR A 126 -6.28 6.16 1.32
C TYR A 126 -6.20 6.30 2.84
N VAL A 127 -6.18 5.19 3.58
CA VAL A 127 -6.02 5.20 5.04
C VAL A 127 -4.62 5.64 5.46
N GLY A 128 -3.58 5.14 4.80
CA GLY A 128 -2.19 5.34 5.22
C GLY A 128 -1.50 6.56 4.59
N ALA A 129 -1.96 6.99 3.42
CA ALA A 129 -1.26 7.93 2.54
C ALA A 129 -0.82 9.20 3.26
N GLY A 130 -1.68 9.75 4.12
CA GLY A 130 -1.42 11.05 4.75
C GLY A 130 -0.56 11.04 6.00
N VAL A 131 -0.23 9.87 6.55
CA VAL A 131 0.59 9.77 7.76
C VAL A 131 1.84 8.95 7.48
N SER A 132 1.68 7.67 7.15
CA SER A 132 2.79 6.76 6.89
C SER A 132 3.31 6.83 5.45
N GLY A 133 2.45 7.22 4.51
CA GLY A 133 2.66 7.16 3.05
C GLY A 133 1.82 6.07 2.38
N GLY A 134 1.25 5.14 3.14
CA GLY A 134 0.31 4.13 2.65
C GLY A 134 0.90 3.23 1.57
N ILE A 135 2.15 2.77 1.73
CA ILE A 135 2.80 1.92 0.70
C ILE A 135 2.20 0.50 0.71
N ILE A 136 1.81 0.01 1.90
CA ILE A 136 1.10 -1.25 2.16
C ILE A 136 1.71 -2.49 1.47
N ASN A 137 3.02 -2.45 1.19
CA ASN A 137 3.74 -3.49 0.47
C ASN A 137 5.22 -3.48 0.86
N PRO A 138 5.75 -4.55 1.50
CA PRO A 138 7.15 -4.61 1.91
C PRO A 138 8.15 -4.49 0.77
N ALA A 139 7.86 -5.06 -0.39
CA ALA A 139 8.75 -5.02 -1.56
C ALA A 139 8.82 -3.61 -2.17
N LEU A 140 7.69 -2.89 -2.25
CA LEU A 140 7.69 -1.50 -2.69
C LEU A 140 8.33 -0.57 -1.64
N THR A 141 8.12 -0.85 -0.35
CA THR A 141 8.76 -0.11 0.75
C THR A 141 10.28 -0.23 0.66
N PHE A 142 10.77 -1.44 0.37
CA PHE A 142 12.18 -1.71 0.10
C PHE A 142 12.68 -0.94 -1.14
N ALA A 143 11.95 -0.94 -2.25
CA ALA A 143 12.32 -0.20 -3.45
C ALA A 143 12.47 1.30 -3.21
N VAL A 144 11.54 1.93 -2.47
CA VAL A 144 11.66 3.37 -2.17
C VAL A 144 12.80 3.66 -1.18
N ALA A 145 13.13 2.73 -0.29
CA ALA A 145 14.27 2.85 0.60
C ALA A 145 15.62 2.76 -0.15
N LEU A 146 15.73 1.85 -1.14
CA LEU A 146 16.89 1.77 -2.04
C LEU A 146 17.15 3.08 -2.78
N LEU A 147 16.08 3.76 -3.19
CA LEU A 147 16.15 5.05 -3.87
C LEU A 147 16.39 6.23 -2.91
N GLY A 148 16.60 5.97 -1.61
CA GLY A 148 16.83 7.00 -0.59
C GLY A 148 15.59 7.87 -0.29
N ARG A 149 14.40 7.43 -0.73
CA ARG A 149 13.15 8.20 -0.59
C ARG A 149 12.43 7.94 0.75
N VAL A 150 12.88 6.93 1.48
CA VAL A 150 12.51 6.58 2.86
C VAL A 150 13.76 6.07 3.58
N SER A 151 14.00 6.50 4.83
CA SER A 151 15.12 5.97 5.61
C SER A 151 14.97 4.48 5.91
N TRP A 152 16.07 3.74 5.97
CA TRP A 152 16.05 2.30 6.30
C TRP A 152 15.37 2.00 7.64
N ARG A 153 15.54 2.87 8.64
CA ARG A 153 14.84 2.75 9.92
C ARG A 153 13.32 2.85 9.74
N LYS A 154 12.82 3.83 8.99
CA LYS A 154 11.39 3.95 8.69
C LYS A 154 10.91 2.78 7.83
N CYS A 155 11.70 2.31 6.87
CA CYS A 155 11.40 1.12 6.08
C CYS A 155 11.11 -0.09 6.96
N LEU A 156 11.97 -0.41 7.94
CA LEU A 156 11.76 -1.54 8.85
C LEU A 156 10.49 -1.37 9.70
N VAL A 157 10.23 -0.15 10.17
CA VAL A 157 8.99 0.18 10.91
C VAL A 157 7.75 -0.07 10.03
N LEU A 158 7.73 0.44 8.81
CA LEU A 158 6.60 0.24 7.89
C LEU A 158 6.41 -1.24 7.51
N VAL A 159 7.50 -1.96 7.22
CA VAL A 159 7.44 -3.40 6.89
C VAL A 159 6.86 -4.21 8.06
N SER A 160 7.30 -3.95 9.30
CA SER A 160 6.73 -4.62 10.47
C SER A 160 5.24 -4.29 10.68
N ALA A 161 4.84 -3.04 10.47
CA ALA A 161 3.43 -2.62 10.51
C ALA A 161 2.59 -3.35 9.46
N GLN A 162 3.12 -3.54 8.26
CA GLN A 162 2.44 -4.26 7.18
C GLN A 162 2.23 -5.75 7.54
N TYR A 163 3.26 -6.44 8.01
CA TYR A 163 3.08 -7.83 8.46
C TYR A 163 2.06 -7.93 9.61
N PHE A 164 2.10 -7.01 10.57
CA PHE A 164 1.15 -6.96 11.68
C PHE A 164 -0.29 -6.73 11.22
N GLY A 165 -0.54 -5.66 10.44
CA GLY A 165 -1.87 -5.34 9.92
C GLY A 165 -2.47 -6.47 9.09
N SER A 166 -1.65 -7.11 8.25
CA SER A 166 -2.08 -8.27 7.45
C SER A 166 -2.42 -9.49 8.30
N PHE A 167 -1.67 -9.74 9.37
CA PHE A 167 -1.91 -10.86 10.27
C PHE A 167 -3.23 -10.67 11.04
N ILE A 168 -3.45 -9.48 11.60
CA ILE A 168 -4.71 -9.15 12.29
C ILE A 168 -5.91 -9.21 11.34
N ALA A 169 -5.77 -8.73 10.11
CA ALA A 169 -6.83 -8.86 9.09
C ALA A 169 -7.19 -10.33 8.82
N SER A 170 -6.19 -11.20 8.75
CA SER A 170 -6.40 -12.64 8.53
C SER A 170 -7.20 -13.27 9.67
N ALA A 171 -6.88 -12.91 10.92
CA ALA A 171 -7.61 -13.37 12.09
C ALA A 171 -9.07 -12.89 12.09
N VAL A 172 -9.32 -11.62 11.79
CA VAL A 172 -10.67 -11.06 11.73
C VAL A 172 -11.50 -11.70 10.61
N VAL A 173 -10.92 -11.87 9.42
CA VAL A 173 -11.61 -12.49 8.28
C VAL A 173 -11.94 -13.95 8.57
N TYR A 174 -11.05 -14.68 9.25
CA TYR A 174 -11.35 -16.04 9.73
C TYR A 174 -12.57 -16.07 10.66
N LEU A 175 -12.68 -15.13 11.60
CA LEU A 175 -13.85 -15.07 12.48
C LEU A 175 -15.14 -14.75 11.71
N ILE A 176 -15.08 -13.88 10.70
CA ILE A 176 -16.23 -13.54 9.85
C ILE A 176 -16.70 -14.74 9.02
N TYR A 177 -15.77 -15.51 8.45
CA TYR A 177 -16.08 -16.67 7.61
C TYR A 177 -16.04 -18.00 8.35
N TYR A 178 -15.96 -17.99 9.69
CA TYR A 178 -15.83 -19.19 10.51
C TYR A 178 -16.96 -20.17 10.21
N GLU A 179 -18.22 -19.70 10.26
CA GLU A 179 -19.39 -20.54 9.99
C GLU A 179 -19.44 -21.02 8.54
N SER A 180 -19.02 -20.19 7.57
CA SER A 180 -18.94 -20.60 6.16
C SER A 180 -17.94 -21.74 5.96
N LEU A 181 -16.77 -21.65 6.60
CA LEU A 181 -15.75 -22.70 6.59
C LEU A 181 -16.26 -23.97 7.27
N GLN A 182 -16.91 -23.86 8.43
CA GLN A 182 -17.49 -25.00 9.13
C GLN A 182 -18.63 -25.66 8.35
N ASN A 183 -19.45 -24.87 7.65
CA ASN A 183 -20.49 -25.41 6.79
C ASN A 183 -19.86 -26.14 5.59
N TYR A 184 -18.88 -25.54 4.92
CA TYR A 184 -18.18 -26.16 3.79
C TYR A 184 -17.53 -27.48 4.19
N ALA A 185 -16.82 -27.54 5.32
CA ALA A 185 -16.20 -28.76 5.83
C ALA A 185 -17.21 -29.89 6.15
N LYS A 186 -18.49 -29.58 6.36
CA LYS A 186 -19.55 -30.56 6.63
C LYS A 186 -20.31 -30.99 5.37
N THR A 187 -20.46 -30.09 4.40
CA THR A 187 -21.35 -30.29 3.25
C THR A 187 -20.63 -30.54 1.94
N ALA A 188 -19.34 -30.20 1.84
CA ALA A 188 -18.55 -30.49 0.67
C ALA A 188 -18.25 -32.00 0.60
N ASP A 189 -18.60 -32.62 -0.52
CA ASP A 189 -18.12 -33.96 -0.87
C ASP A 189 -16.66 -33.84 -1.36
N ASP A 190 -15.76 -33.61 -0.41
CA ASP A 190 -14.36 -33.31 -0.70
C ASP A 190 -13.36 -34.32 -0.14
N ASN A 191 -13.82 -35.46 0.37
CA ASN A 191 -12.97 -36.50 0.94
C ASN A 191 -11.98 -35.99 2.03
N GLY A 192 -12.32 -34.90 2.73
CA GLY A 192 -11.45 -34.28 3.74
C GLY A 192 -10.42 -33.30 3.20
N GLU A 193 -10.47 -32.97 1.90
CA GLU A 193 -9.57 -32.00 1.26
C GLU A 193 -10.01 -30.53 1.46
N PHE A 194 -10.98 -30.27 2.33
CA PHE A 194 -11.56 -28.93 2.54
C PHE A 194 -10.49 -27.86 2.82
N LEU A 195 -9.48 -28.19 3.62
CA LEU A 195 -8.36 -27.28 3.94
C LEU A 195 -7.57 -26.91 2.69
N GLN A 196 -7.30 -27.87 1.82
CA GLN A 196 -6.57 -27.63 0.57
C GLN A 196 -7.39 -26.77 -0.38
N LYS A 197 -8.70 -27.03 -0.50
CA LYS A 197 -9.61 -26.28 -1.37
C LYS A 197 -9.81 -24.83 -0.92
N THR A 198 -9.79 -24.57 0.39
CA THR A 198 -9.99 -23.23 0.97
C THR A 198 -8.69 -22.46 1.23
N ALA A 199 -7.51 -23.10 1.12
CA ALA A 199 -6.22 -22.48 1.42
C ALA A 199 -5.94 -21.20 0.60
N GLY A 200 -6.45 -21.16 -0.63
CA GLY A 200 -6.34 -20.00 -1.54
C GLY A 200 -7.03 -18.72 -1.05
N ILE A 201 -7.90 -18.81 -0.04
CA ILE A 201 -8.49 -17.64 0.62
C ILE A 201 -7.39 -16.83 1.32
N TRP A 202 -6.44 -17.52 1.96
CA TRP A 202 -5.42 -16.90 2.81
C TRP A 202 -4.23 -16.43 1.98
N SER A 203 -3.72 -17.30 1.12
CA SER A 203 -2.40 -17.10 0.52
C SER A 203 -2.36 -17.62 -0.91
N THR A 204 -1.36 -17.19 -1.67
CA THR A 204 -1.23 -17.61 -3.07
C THR A 204 -0.72 -19.04 -3.16
N PHE A 205 -1.13 -19.76 -4.20
CA PHE A 205 -0.60 -21.09 -4.55
C PHE A 205 -0.36 -21.16 -6.06
N PRO A 206 0.67 -21.88 -6.50
CA PRO A 206 0.94 -22.09 -7.92
C PRO A 206 -0.02 -23.11 -8.51
N LYS A 207 -0.34 -23.00 -9.80
CA LYS A 207 -1.10 -24.04 -10.51
C LYS A 207 -0.31 -25.37 -10.53
N PRO A 208 -0.97 -26.55 -10.61
CA PRO A 208 -0.30 -27.85 -10.47
C PRO A 208 0.87 -28.10 -11.44
N TYR A 209 0.82 -27.51 -12.63
CA TYR A 209 1.86 -27.67 -13.66
C TYR A 209 3.05 -26.72 -13.49
N LEU A 210 2.97 -25.72 -12.59
CA LEU A 210 3.97 -24.66 -12.53
C LEU A 210 5.22 -25.15 -11.77
N SER A 211 6.35 -25.09 -12.45
CA SER A 211 7.66 -25.40 -11.85
C SER A 211 8.14 -24.28 -10.93
N MET A 212 9.07 -24.61 -10.02
CA MET A 212 9.75 -23.63 -9.16
C MET A 212 10.38 -22.49 -9.98
N THR A 213 11.03 -22.79 -11.10
CA THR A 213 11.63 -21.77 -11.98
C THR A 213 10.56 -20.83 -12.55
N GLY A 214 9.45 -21.38 -13.07
CA GLY A 214 8.34 -20.57 -13.60
C GLY A 214 7.71 -19.68 -12.53
N ALA A 215 7.55 -20.22 -11.31
CA ALA A 215 7.09 -19.47 -10.14
C ALA A 215 7.98 -18.29 -9.78
N ILE A 216 9.29 -18.49 -9.77
CA ILE A 216 10.28 -17.44 -9.49
C ILE A 216 10.18 -16.33 -10.53
N PHE A 217 10.20 -16.68 -11.82
CA PHE A 217 10.07 -15.69 -12.89
C PHE A 217 8.76 -14.90 -12.80
N ASN A 218 7.64 -15.56 -12.49
CA ASN A 218 6.37 -14.87 -12.31
C ASN A 218 6.44 -13.84 -11.18
N GLN A 219 6.93 -14.21 -9.98
CA GLN A 219 6.99 -13.27 -8.85
C GLN A 219 7.95 -12.10 -9.11
N ILE A 220 9.11 -12.35 -9.72
CA ILE A 220 10.05 -11.30 -10.10
C ILE A 220 9.39 -10.35 -11.10
N PHE A 221 8.84 -10.88 -12.19
CA PHE A 221 8.31 -10.08 -13.29
C PHE A 221 7.09 -9.26 -12.89
N CYS A 222 6.10 -9.86 -12.21
CA CYS A 222 4.92 -9.14 -11.73
C CYS A 222 5.30 -8.00 -10.78
N THR A 223 6.22 -8.25 -9.84
CA THR A 223 6.63 -7.22 -8.88
C THR A 223 7.50 -6.13 -9.52
N MET A 224 8.29 -6.48 -10.53
CA MET A 224 9.03 -5.52 -11.35
C MET A 224 8.08 -4.56 -12.07
N LEU A 225 7.03 -5.07 -12.72
CA LEU A 225 6.00 -4.23 -13.36
C LEU A 225 5.31 -3.32 -12.34
N LEU A 226 4.92 -3.88 -11.19
CA LEU A 226 4.33 -3.11 -10.10
C LEU A 226 5.28 -1.99 -9.62
N SER A 227 6.56 -2.29 -9.45
CA SER A 227 7.56 -1.31 -9.01
C SER A 227 7.78 -0.19 -10.04
N ILE A 228 7.93 -0.52 -11.33
CA ILE A 228 8.07 0.48 -12.40
C ILE A 228 6.85 1.40 -12.45
N GLY A 229 5.65 0.82 -12.43
CA GLY A 229 4.41 1.58 -12.47
C GLY A 229 4.24 2.45 -11.22
N PHE A 230 4.50 1.90 -10.04
CA PHE A 230 4.42 2.63 -8.77
C PHE A 230 5.40 3.81 -8.74
N LEU A 231 6.64 3.62 -9.21
CA LEU A 231 7.63 4.68 -9.28
C LEU A 231 7.26 5.74 -10.32
N SER A 232 6.71 5.35 -11.46
CA SER A 232 6.16 6.28 -12.47
C SER A 232 5.04 7.15 -11.90
N ILE A 233 4.11 6.54 -11.14
CA ILE A 233 2.95 7.22 -10.54
C ILE A 233 3.37 8.13 -9.37
N SER A 234 4.40 7.75 -8.61
CA SER A 234 4.86 8.49 -7.42
C SER A 234 5.88 9.60 -7.72
N ASP A 235 6.52 9.57 -8.89
CA ASP A 235 7.52 10.57 -9.28
C ASP A 235 6.90 11.93 -9.59
N HIS A 236 7.24 12.95 -8.79
CA HIS A 236 6.76 14.32 -8.96
C HIS A 236 7.26 15.01 -10.22
N LYS A 237 8.34 14.50 -10.85
CA LYS A 237 8.85 15.02 -12.14
C LYS A 237 8.12 14.42 -13.34
N ASN A 238 7.41 13.31 -13.14
CA ASN A 238 6.66 12.63 -14.18
C ASN A 238 5.21 13.15 -14.24
N PHE A 239 4.38 12.56 -15.12
CA PHE A 239 2.94 12.81 -15.23
C PHE A 239 2.19 12.23 -14.01
N ARG A 240 2.45 12.81 -12.85
CA ARG A 240 1.91 12.38 -11.56
C ARG A 240 0.42 12.69 -11.45
N PRO A 241 -0.42 11.74 -11.01
CA PRO A 241 -1.82 12.02 -10.71
C PRO A 241 -1.96 13.08 -9.61
N THR A 242 -3.09 13.79 -9.60
CA THR A 242 -3.44 14.65 -8.45
C THR A 242 -3.45 13.83 -7.16
N LYS A 243 -3.15 14.47 -6.02
CA LYS A 243 -2.98 13.76 -4.73
C LYS A 243 -4.14 12.82 -4.39
N GLY A 244 -5.37 13.24 -4.66
CA GLY A 244 -6.57 12.43 -4.42
C GLY A 244 -6.73 11.23 -5.36
N LEU A 245 -6.13 11.24 -6.56
CA LEU A 245 -6.19 10.15 -7.55
C LEU A 245 -5.00 9.19 -7.48
N PHE A 246 -3.94 9.54 -6.74
CA PHE A 246 -2.79 8.65 -6.56
C PHE A 246 -3.18 7.23 -6.11
N PRO A 247 -4.02 7.04 -5.08
CA PRO A 247 -4.43 5.70 -4.65
C PRO A 247 -5.13 4.91 -5.76
N PHE A 248 -6.00 5.57 -6.51
CA PHE A 248 -6.73 4.97 -7.63
C PHE A 248 -5.79 4.52 -8.76
N ALA A 249 -4.81 5.35 -9.12
CA ALA A 249 -3.80 4.99 -10.13
C ALA A 249 -2.98 3.75 -9.72
N VAL A 250 -2.56 3.66 -8.46
CA VAL A 250 -1.85 2.49 -7.94
C VAL A 250 -2.76 1.25 -7.90
N GLY A 251 -4.03 1.41 -7.52
CA GLY A 251 -5.01 0.33 -7.55
C GLY A 251 -5.27 -0.22 -8.96
N LEU A 252 -5.39 0.65 -9.96
CA LEU A 252 -5.53 0.25 -11.37
C LEU A 252 -4.27 -0.46 -11.89
N LEU A 253 -3.08 -0.01 -11.49
CA LEU A 253 -1.83 -0.71 -11.80
C LEU A 253 -1.85 -2.14 -11.26
N ILE A 254 -2.17 -2.30 -9.96
CA ILE A 254 -2.28 -3.62 -9.32
C ILE A 254 -3.30 -4.48 -10.08
N MET A 255 -4.52 -3.96 -10.29
CA MET A 255 -5.58 -4.66 -11.02
C MET A 255 -5.11 -5.13 -12.40
N THR A 256 -4.41 -4.28 -13.15
CA THR A 256 -3.92 -4.61 -14.50
C THR A 256 -2.88 -5.73 -14.47
N VAL A 257 -1.94 -5.71 -13.51
CA VAL A 257 -0.98 -6.81 -13.37
C VAL A 257 -1.68 -8.12 -12.99
N PHE A 258 -2.73 -8.06 -12.15
CA PHE A 258 -3.55 -9.23 -11.82
C PHE A 258 -4.27 -9.80 -13.04
N LEU A 259 -4.92 -8.96 -13.84
CA LEU A 259 -5.60 -9.38 -15.08
C LEU A 259 -4.63 -10.07 -16.06
N ALA A 260 -3.38 -9.63 -16.11
CA ALA A 260 -2.40 -10.13 -17.06
C ALA A 260 -1.63 -11.38 -16.58
N PHE A 261 -1.25 -11.45 -15.30
CA PHE A 261 -0.21 -12.39 -14.85
C PHE A 261 -0.54 -13.20 -13.58
N SER A 262 -1.76 -13.09 -13.04
CA SER A 262 -2.12 -13.81 -11.80
C SER A 262 -2.43 -15.30 -11.98
N TYR A 263 -2.74 -15.76 -13.20
CA TYR A 263 -3.22 -17.13 -13.45
C TYR A 263 -2.30 -18.24 -12.89
N SER A 264 -1.01 -18.20 -13.23
CA SER A 264 -0.10 -19.32 -12.95
C SER A 264 0.32 -19.40 -11.48
N ALA A 265 0.56 -18.26 -10.83
CA ALA A 265 1.23 -18.19 -9.53
C ALA A 265 0.59 -17.18 -8.54
N GLY A 266 -0.62 -16.70 -8.84
CA GLY A 266 -1.40 -15.79 -8.01
C GLY A 266 -0.89 -14.35 -7.95
N ALA A 267 0.23 -14.00 -8.61
CA ALA A 267 0.84 -12.67 -8.61
C ALA A 267 0.89 -12.02 -7.20
N ALA A 268 1.46 -12.70 -6.21
CA ALA A 268 1.48 -12.24 -4.82
C ALA A 268 2.00 -10.79 -4.69
N MET A 269 3.14 -10.49 -5.33
CA MET A 269 3.78 -9.15 -5.45
C MET A 269 4.03 -8.37 -4.14
N ASN A 270 3.61 -8.91 -3.01
CA ASN A 270 3.53 -8.25 -1.72
C ASN A 270 3.78 -9.32 -0.65
N PRO A 271 4.98 -9.33 -0.06
CA PRO A 271 5.37 -10.30 0.96
C PRO A 271 4.41 -10.40 2.16
N ALA A 272 3.91 -9.25 2.65
CA ALA A 272 3.02 -9.24 3.81
C ALA A 272 1.62 -9.77 3.47
N ARG A 273 1.14 -9.57 2.23
CA ARG A 273 -0.13 -10.11 1.70
C ARG A 273 -0.15 -11.62 1.58
N ASP A 274 1.01 -12.26 1.57
CA ASP A 274 1.12 -13.71 1.43
C ASP A 274 1.57 -14.38 2.72
N LEU A 275 2.70 -13.97 3.29
CA LEU A 275 3.29 -14.66 4.43
C LEU A 275 2.45 -14.52 5.70
N SER A 276 1.91 -13.33 6.02
CA SER A 276 1.11 -13.16 7.25
C SER A 276 -0.17 -14.01 7.26
N PRO A 277 -1.01 -14.01 6.20
CA PRO A 277 -2.15 -14.91 6.13
C PRO A 277 -1.76 -16.38 6.12
N ARG A 278 -0.62 -16.73 5.49
CA ARG A 278 -0.09 -18.11 5.50
C ARG A 278 0.27 -18.55 6.92
N LEU A 279 0.94 -17.71 7.70
CA LEU A 279 1.21 -17.97 9.11
C LEU A 279 -0.08 -18.09 9.93
N TRP A 280 -1.10 -17.27 9.65
CA TRP A 280 -2.40 -17.43 10.28
C TRP A 280 -3.06 -18.77 9.93
N SER A 281 -3.03 -19.17 8.65
CA SER A 281 -3.60 -20.44 8.19
C SER A 281 -2.97 -21.66 8.89
N LEU A 282 -1.66 -21.62 9.17
CA LEU A 282 -0.98 -22.62 9.99
C LEU A 282 -1.58 -22.69 11.41
N ILE A 283 -1.81 -21.54 12.05
CA ILE A 283 -2.35 -21.47 13.42
C ILE A 283 -3.77 -22.04 13.50
N ILE A 284 -4.60 -21.79 12.48
CA ILE A 284 -5.99 -22.27 12.44
C ILE A 284 -6.13 -23.70 11.87
N GLY A 285 -5.03 -24.43 11.72
CA GLY A 285 -5.07 -25.88 11.47
C GLY A 285 -4.99 -26.31 10.00
N TYR A 286 -4.55 -25.45 9.08
CA TYR A 286 -4.34 -25.86 7.68
C TYR A 286 -3.11 -26.76 7.46
N GLY A 287 -2.30 -26.97 8.50
CA GLY A 287 -1.13 -27.85 8.43
C GLY A 287 0.10 -27.20 7.79
N ASN A 288 1.17 -27.98 7.62
CA ASN A 288 2.45 -27.52 7.07
C ASN A 288 2.42 -27.42 5.53
N GLU A 289 1.40 -28.00 4.91
CA GLU A 289 1.13 -27.99 3.47
C GLU A 289 0.91 -26.57 2.96
N VAL A 290 0.49 -25.62 3.81
CA VAL A 290 0.43 -24.21 3.42
C VAL A 290 1.79 -23.63 3.05
N PHE A 291 2.90 -24.29 3.39
CA PHE A 291 4.25 -23.85 3.01
C PHE A 291 4.80 -24.57 1.77
N SER A 292 4.18 -25.67 1.31
CA SER A 292 4.71 -26.52 0.24
C SER A 292 3.62 -26.90 -0.78
N HIS A 293 3.93 -26.82 -2.07
CA HIS A 293 3.01 -27.16 -3.14
C HIS A 293 3.79 -27.69 -4.36
N ASN A 294 3.19 -28.54 -5.20
CA ASN A 294 3.83 -29.15 -6.37
C ASN A 294 5.22 -29.78 -6.08
N ASP A 295 5.37 -30.46 -4.94
CA ASP A 295 6.62 -31.08 -4.48
C ASP A 295 7.79 -30.13 -4.20
N TYR A 296 7.54 -28.81 -4.08
CA TYR A 296 8.54 -27.85 -3.63
C TYR A 296 8.01 -26.92 -2.53
N LYS A 297 8.93 -26.31 -1.77
CA LYS A 297 8.55 -25.32 -0.76
C LYS A 297 8.14 -24.04 -1.49
N TRP A 298 6.86 -23.72 -1.49
CA TRP A 298 6.32 -22.58 -2.22
C TRP A 298 6.53 -21.26 -1.46
N PHE A 299 6.35 -21.26 -0.13
CA PHE A 299 6.19 -20.03 0.66
C PHE A 299 7.30 -18.97 0.52
N TRP A 300 8.54 -19.39 0.29
CA TRP A 300 9.68 -18.48 0.20
C TRP A 300 9.71 -17.73 -1.14
N ILE A 301 9.00 -18.23 -2.17
CA ILE A 301 8.95 -17.60 -3.48
C ILE A 301 8.15 -16.28 -3.45
N PRO A 302 6.86 -16.25 -3.04
CA PRO A 302 6.11 -15.01 -2.90
C PRO A 302 6.58 -14.16 -1.71
N TRP A 303 7.49 -14.67 -0.88
CA TRP A 303 8.13 -13.88 0.17
C TRP A 303 9.37 -13.13 -0.34
N LEU A 304 10.35 -13.83 -0.91
CA LEU A 304 11.66 -13.25 -1.22
C LEU A 304 11.73 -12.62 -2.62
N PHE A 305 11.15 -13.23 -3.64
CA PHE A 305 11.30 -12.75 -5.01
C PHE A 305 10.55 -11.46 -5.35
N PRO A 306 9.48 -11.06 -4.63
CA PRO A 306 8.97 -9.70 -4.78
C PRO A 306 10.03 -8.63 -4.48
N TYR A 307 10.92 -8.83 -3.50
CA TYR A 307 12.01 -7.87 -3.25
C TYR A 307 12.99 -7.79 -4.43
N VAL A 308 13.29 -8.91 -5.07
CA VAL A 308 14.14 -8.98 -6.28
C VAL A 308 13.46 -8.26 -7.45
N GLY A 309 12.17 -8.52 -7.67
CA GLY A 309 11.39 -7.82 -8.69
C GLY A 309 11.31 -6.31 -8.43
N ALA A 310 11.09 -5.91 -7.19
CA ALA A 310 11.04 -4.50 -6.80
C ALA A 310 12.40 -3.79 -6.97
N LEU A 311 13.51 -4.48 -6.71
CA LEU A 311 14.86 -4.00 -7.03
C LEU A 311 15.01 -3.75 -8.54
N PHE A 312 14.69 -4.75 -9.37
CA PHE A 312 14.80 -4.60 -10.83
C PHE A 312 13.92 -3.47 -11.34
N GLY A 313 12.68 -3.37 -10.86
CA GLY A 313 11.79 -2.29 -11.26
C GLY A 313 12.30 -0.91 -10.88
N ALA A 314 12.89 -0.77 -9.69
CA ALA A 314 13.52 0.48 -9.25
C ALA A 314 14.73 0.85 -10.11
N VAL A 315 15.62 -0.10 -10.38
CA VAL A 315 16.80 0.11 -11.23
C VAL A 315 16.38 0.50 -12.66
N MET A 316 15.45 -0.25 -13.26
CA MET A 316 14.94 0.05 -14.60
C MET A 316 14.30 1.44 -14.66
N TYR A 317 13.44 1.79 -13.70
CA TYR A 317 12.83 3.11 -13.68
C TYR A 317 13.88 4.23 -13.65
N GLN A 318 14.93 4.09 -12.82
CA GLN A 318 16.00 5.09 -12.79
C GLN A 318 16.74 5.17 -14.13
N ILE A 319 17.16 4.03 -14.69
CA ILE A 319 17.93 3.99 -15.95
C ILE A 319 17.15 4.58 -17.12
N PHE A 320 15.87 4.23 -17.26
CA PHE A 320 15.10 4.57 -18.46
C PHE A 320 14.26 5.85 -18.34
N VAL A 321 14.02 6.35 -17.12
CA VAL A 321 13.15 7.52 -16.88
C VAL A 321 13.77 8.48 -15.88
N GLY A 322 14.07 8.00 -14.66
CA GLY A 322 14.40 8.85 -13.51
C GLY A 322 15.64 9.74 -13.71
N VAL A 323 16.68 9.25 -14.37
CA VAL A 323 17.92 10.01 -14.62
C VAL A 323 17.84 10.94 -15.83
N HIS A 324 16.76 10.89 -16.61
CA HIS A 324 16.61 11.66 -17.85
C HIS A 324 15.75 12.92 -17.70
N TRP A 325 15.22 13.19 -16.50
CA TRP A 325 14.53 14.45 -16.24
C TRP A 325 15.49 15.63 -16.38
N PRO A 326 15.12 16.72 -17.09
CA PRO A 326 15.95 17.92 -17.16
C PRO A 326 16.27 18.47 -15.78
N ASP A 327 17.50 18.95 -15.60
CA ASP A 327 17.86 19.69 -14.39
C ASP A 327 16.98 20.95 -14.29
N LYS A 328 16.53 21.27 -13.06
CA LYS A 328 15.90 22.57 -12.82
C LYS A 328 16.93 23.63 -13.17
N GLN A 329 16.67 24.43 -14.20
CA GLN A 329 17.49 25.60 -14.47
C GLN A 329 17.54 26.42 -13.18
N SER A 330 18.73 26.60 -12.61
CA SER A 330 18.87 27.48 -11.45
C SER A 330 18.37 28.84 -11.89
N THR A 331 17.26 29.32 -11.32
CA THR A 331 16.85 30.71 -11.47
C THR A 331 17.85 31.56 -10.69
N LYS A 332 19.06 31.72 -11.26
CA LYS A 332 19.95 32.82 -10.91
C LYS A 332 19.34 34.06 -11.55
N ARG A 333 18.47 34.74 -10.82
CA ARG A 333 18.21 36.16 -11.02
C ARG A 333 18.40 36.88 -9.71
#